data_AF-A0A550HLB0-F1
#
_entry.id   AF-A0A550HLB0-F1
#
_cell.length_a   1.000
_cell.length_b   1.000
_cell.length_c   1.000
_cell.angle_alpha   90.00
_cell.angle_beta   90.00
_cell.angle_gamma   90.00
#
_symmetry.space_group_name_H-M   'P 1'
#
loop_
_entity.id
_entity.type
_entity.pdbx_description
1 polymer ?
#
loop_
_entity_poly.entity_id
_entity_poly.type
_entity_poly.pdbx_seq_one_letter_code
_entity_poly.pdbx_strand_id
1 'polypeptide(L)'
;MPATRSKLRRGLAAIAALPLLALAATACGYGSQAKDGDTSEVAAEGKKVDGLDSVRIGYFPNLTHATALVGDQEGLLQKELGGTKVSYS
;
A
#
# COMPACT_ATOMS: atom_id res chain seq x y z
N MET A 1 -46.76 -13.76 -38.69
CA MET A 1 -46.77 -13.29 -37.29
C MET A 1 -45.33 -13.23 -36.79
N PRO A 2 -44.73 -12.05 -36.50
CA PRO A 2 -43.42 -12.01 -35.86
C PRO A 2 -43.58 -12.17 -34.34
N ALA A 3 -42.80 -13.07 -33.75
CA ALA A 3 -42.81 -13.34 -32.32
C ALA A 3 -42.04 -12.25 -31.54
N THR A 4 -42.77 -11.43 -30.79
CA THR A 4 -42.24 -10.49 -29.81
C THR A 4 -41.70 -11.23 -28.58
N ARG A 5 -40.51 -11.84 -28.68
CA ARG A 5 -39.81 -12.44 -27.53
C ARG A 5 -38.33 -12.10 -27.58
N SER A 6 -37.89 -11.04 -26.90
CA SER A 6 -36.45 -10.81 -26.67
C SER A 6 -36.15 -9.71 -25.63
N LYS A 7 -36.94 -8.63 -25.57
CA LYS A 7 -36.57 -7.44 -24.77
C LYS A 7 -36.64 -7.66 -23.25
N LEU A 8 -37.63 -8.40 -22.76
CA LEU A 8 -37.82 -8.63 -21.32
C LEU A 8 -36.73 -9.51 -20.69
N ARG A 9 -36.26 -10.53 -21.44
CA ARG A 9 -35.21 -11.46 -20.98
C ARG A 9 -33.82 -10.80 -20.96
N ARG A 10 -33.56 -9.89 -21.91
CA ARG A 10 -32.34 -9.09 -21.95
C ARG A 10 -32.25 -8.07 -20.81
N GLY A 11 -33.38 -7.45 -20.43
CA GLY A 11 -33.42 -6.53 -19.29
C GLY A 11 -33.09 -7.20 -17.96
N LEU A 12 -33.62 -8.42 -17.73
CA LEU A 12 -33.38 -9.15 -16.48
C LEU A 12 -31.91 -9.59 -16.32
N ALA A 13 -31.25 -9.98 -17.41
CA ALA A 13 -29.85 -10.34 -17.40
C ALA A 13 -28.92 -9.14 -17.09
N ALA A 14 -29.27 -7.95 -17.57
CA ALA A 14 -28.51 -6.73 -17.29
C ALA A 14 -28.59 -6.32 -15.81
N ILE A 15 -29.76 -6.46 -15.18
CA ILE A 15 -29.97 -6.13 -13.76
C ILE A 15 -29.17 -7.07 -12.85
N ALA A 16 -29.04 -8.36 -13.20
CA ALA A 16 -28.27 -9.33 -12.42
C ALA A 16 -26.75 -9.19 -12.60
N ALA A 17 -26.28 -8.73 -13.76
CA ALA A 17 -24.85 -8.60 -14.06
C ALA A 17 -24.21 -7.32 -13.50
N LEU A 18 -24.97 -6.23 -13.39
CA LEU A 18 -24.46 -4.95 -12.87
C LEU A 18 -23.86 -5.05 -11.45
N PRO A 19 -24.51 -5.71 -10.47
CA PRO A 19 -23.98 -5.84 -9.12
C PRO A 19 -22.67 -6.63 -9.07
N LEU A 20 -22.55 -7.70 -9.86
CA LEU A 20 -21.35 -8.52 -9.94
C LEU A 20 -20.17 -7.74 -10.54
N LEU A 21 -20.43 -6.91 -11.55
CA LEU A 21 -19.41 -6.07 -12.17
C LEU A 21 -18.95 -4.94 -11.23
N ALA A 22 -19.88 -4.34 -10.49
CA ALA A 22 -19.57 -3.36 -9.46
C ALA A 22 -18.72 -3.97 -8.33
N LEU A 23 -19.04 -5.19 -7.90
CA LEU A 23 -18.27 -5.90 -6.87
C LEU A 23 -16.86 -6.26 -7.35
N ALA A 24 -16.72 -6.69 -8.60
CA ALA A 24 -15.41 -6.99 -9.19
C ALA A 24 -14.55 -5.73 -9.35
N ALA A 25 -15.15 -4.59 -9.73
CA ALA A 25 -14.44 -3.32 -9.89
C ALA A 25 -13.97 -2.74 -8.55
N THR A 26 -14.71 -2.93 -7.46
CA THR A 26 -14.33 -2.42 -6.13
C THR A 26 -13.37 -3.35 -5.37
N ALA A 27 -13.24 -4.62 -5.77
CA ALA A 27 -12.39 -5.61 -5.11
C ALA A 27 -10.88 -5.27 -5.16
N CYS A 28 -10.40 -4.50 -6.14
CA CYS A 28 -9.00 -4.08 -6.22
C CYS A 28 -8.69 -2.76 -5.49
N GLY A 29 -9.70 -2.08 -4.92
CA GLY A 29 -9.54 -0.76 -4.30
C GLY A 29 -8.97 -0.78 -2.87
N TYR A 30 -8.96 -1.93 -2.19
CA TYR A 30 -8.61 -2.03 -0.76
C TYR A 30 -7.21 -1.48 -0.43
N GLY A 31 -6.23 -1.64 -1.33
CA GLY A 31 -4.88 -1.10 -1.14
C GLY A 31 -4.76 0.43 -1.30
N SER A 32 -5.68 1.07 -2.03
CA SER A 32 -5.66 2.53 -2.26
C SER A 32 -6.19 3.37 -1.09
N GLN A 33 -6.81 2.71 -0.11
CA GLN A 33 -7.30 3.31 1.13
C GLN A 33 -6.41 2.99 2.32
N ALA A 34 -5.18 2.54 2.08
CA ALA A 34 -4.16 2.57 3.12
C ALA A 34 -4.13 3.99 3.69
N LYS A 35 -4.59 4.13 4.93
CA LYS A 35 -4.22 5.28 5.74
C LYS A 35 -2.71 5.22 5.80
N ASP A 36 -2.04 6.31 5.49
CA ASP A 36 -0.65 6.49 5.89
C ASP A 36 -0.65 6.35 7.41
N GLY A 37 -0.45 5.11 7.87
CA GLY A 37 -0.51 4.79 9.28
C GLY A 37 0.59 5.58 9.94
N ASP A 38 0.31 6.08 11.15
CA ASP A 38 1.34 6.56 12.07
C ASP A 38 2.42 5.48 12.17
N THR A 39 3.42 5.53 11.28
CA THR A 39 4.73 4.97 11.53
C THR A 39 5.11 5.62 12.84
N SER A 40 5.20 4.82 13.91
CA SER A 40 5.71 5.31 15.19
C SER A 40 7.15 5.71 14.92
N GLU A 41 7.33 6.97 14.52
CA GLU A 41 8.59 7.53 14.07
C GLU A 41 9.51 7.46 15.29
N VAL A 42 10.44 6.52 15.27
CA VAL A 42 11.43 6.41 16.33
C VAL A 42 12.29 7.67 16.21
N ALA A 43 12.34 8.47 17.26
CA ALA A 43 13.16 9.66 17.26
C ALA A 43 14.65 9.29 17.13
N ALA A 44 15.41 10.07 16.37
CA ALA A 44 16.85 9.93 16.29
C ALA A 44 17.49 10.43 17.61
N GLU A 45 17.83 9.50 18.49
CA GLU A 45 18.33 9.78 19.83
C GLU A 45 19.60 8.97 20.13
N GLY A 46 20.52 9.58 20.89
CA GLY A 46 21.77 8.93 21.30
C GLY A 46 22.97 9.31 20.44
N LYS A 47 24.01 8.47 20.47
CA LYS A 47 25.29 8.74 19.78
C LYS A 47 25.11 8.58 18.27
N LYS A 48 25.66 9.51 17.49
CA LYS A 48 25.76 9.39 16.04
C LYS A 48 26.76 8.30 15.65
N VAL A 49 26.40 7.50 14.65
CA VAL A 49 27.30 6.51 14.05
C VAL A 49 28.24 7.25 13.11
N ASP A 50 29.53 7.02 13.26
CA ASP A 50 30.60 7.59 12.44
C ASP A 50 30.56 9.12 12.27
N GLY A 51 29.93 9.83 13.23
CA GLY A 51 29.76 11.28 13.16
C GLY A 51 28.81 11.77 12.06
N LEU A 52 28.06 10.87 11.43
CA LEU A 52 27.10 11.22 10.39
C LEU A 52 25.85 11.87 10.98
N ASP A 53 25.32 12.88 10.30
CA ASP A 53 24.05 13.52 10.68
C ASP A 53 22.85 12.73 10.17
N SER A 54 22.96 12.15 8.98
CA SER A 54 21.89 11.40 8.35
C SER A 54 22.39 10.36 7.36
N VAL A 55 21.60 9.31 7.17
CA VAL A 55 21.77 8.28 6.14
C VAL A 55 20.49 8.17 5.32
N ARG A 56 20.65 7.95 4.00
CA ARG A 56 19.54 7.67 3.09
C ARG A 56 19.66 6.26 2.54
N ILE A 57 18.61 5.46 2.72
CA ILE A 57 18.56 4.06 2.32
C ILE A 57 17.71 3.95 1.06
N GLY A 58 18.38 3.59 -0.04
CA GLY A 58 17.73 3.29 -1.30
C GLY A 58 17.22 1.84 -1.34
N TYR A 59 15.99 1.60 -1.80
CA TYR A 59 15.52 0.23 -2.05
C TYR A 59 14.67 0.12 -3.33
N PHE A 60 14.73 -1.06 -3.96
CA PHE A 60 13.86 -1.34 -5.11
C PHE A 60 12.47 -1.74 -4.63
N PRO A 61 11.39 -1.30 -5.30
CA PRO A 61 10.03 -1.71 -4.98
C PRO A 61 9.76 -3.15 -5.46
N ASN A 62 10.41 -4.13 -4.83
CA ASN A 62 10.27 -5.56 -5.08
C ASN A 62 10.27 -6.34 -3.76
N LEU A 63 9.65 -7.52 -3.76
CA LEU A 63 9.47 -8.42 -2.61
C LEU A 63 10.78 -8.76 -1.90
N THR A 64 11.88 -8.90 -2.65
CA THR A 64 13.19 -9.24 -2.08
C THR A 64 13.80 -8.11 -1.24
N HIS A 65 13.34 -6.87 -1.40
CA HIS A 65 13.83 -5.70 -0.68
C HIS A 65 12.83 -5.19 0.36
N ALA A 66 11.80 -5.99 0.69
CA ALA A 66 10.79 -5.64 1.68
C ALA A 66 11.37 -5.38 3.08
N THR A 67 12.58 -5.85 3.37
CA THR A 67 13.27 -5.60 4.64
C THR A 67 13.49 -4.11 4.92
N ALA A 68 13.76 -3.29 3.90
CA ALA A 68 13.89 -1.85 4.08
C ALA A 68 12.55 -1.20 4.50
N LEU A 69 11.44 -1.66 3.91
CA LEU A 69 10.09 -1.22 4.26
C LEU A 69 9.71 -1.61 5.69
N VAL A 70 10.03 -2.84 6.10
CA VAL A 70 9.79 -3.29 7.48
C VAL A 70 10.66 -2.50 8.46
N GLY A 71 11.93 -2.26 8.11
CA GLY A 71 12.85 -1.47 8.91
C GLY A 71 12.40 -0.02 9.12
N ASP A 72 11.76 0.57 8.11
CA ASP A 72 11.10 1.89 8.18
C ASP A 72 9.88 1.84 9.11
N GLN A 73 8.94 0.94 8.83
CA GLN A 73 7.68 0.84 9.58
C GLN A 73 7.86 0.51 11.07
N GLU A 74 8.83 -0.33 11.41
CA GLU A 74 9.11 -0.75 12.79
C GLU A 74 10.22 0.09 13.46
N GLY A 75 10.80 1.04 12.72
CA GLY A 75 11.89 1.91 13.17
C GLY A 75 13.15 1.17 13.61
N LEU A 76 13.39 -0.04 13.06
CA LEU A 76 14.52 -0.90 13.44
C LEU A 76 15.86 -0.23 13.11
N LEU A 77 15.95 0.36 11.93
CA LEU A 77 17.20 0.95 11.44
C LEU A 77 17.53 2.25 12.20
N GLN A 78 16.51 3.03 12.57
CA GLN A 78 16.70 4.24 13.36
C GLN A 78 17.22 3.93 14.78
N LYS A 79 16.79 2.81 15.39
CA LYS A 79 17.30 2.36 16.70
C LYS A 79 18.80 2.04 16.65
N GLU A 80 19.25 1.34 15.62
CA GLU A 80 20.67 0.99 15.44
C GLU A 80 21.54 2.21 15.08
N LEU A 81 20.96 3.17 14.36
CA LEU A 81 21.64 4.40 13.94
C LEU A 81 21.75 5.47 15.04
N GLY A 82 21.03 5.29 16.15
CA GLY A 82 21.04 6.19 17.30
C GLY A 82 20.67 7.62 16.90
N GLY A 83 21.58 8.57 17.16
CA GLY A 83 21.38 10.00 16.84
C GLY A 83 21.52 10.33 15.35
N THR A 84 21.80 9.36 14.49
CA THR A 84 21.92 9.54 13.04
C THR A 84 20.55 9.37 12.41
N LYS A 85 20.06 10.39 11.71
CA LYS A 85 18.71 10.34 11.13
C LYS A 85 18.65 9.42 9.91
N VAL A 86 17.69 8.51 9.84
CA VAL A 86 17.43 7.68 8.65
C VAL A 86 16.35 8.29 7.75
N SER A 87 16.50 8.10 6.44
CA SER A 87 15.48 8.42 5.43
C SER A 87 15.47 7.36 4.33
N TYR A 88 14.34 7.19 3.66
CA TYR A 88 14.11 6.10 2.70
C TYR A 88 13.74 6.65 1.32
N SER A 89 14.16 5.97 0.24
CA SER A 89 13.82 6.35 -1.14
C SER A 89 13.95 5.25 -2.17
#